data_AF-A0A2M8EAQ9-F1
#
_entry.id   AF-A0A2M8EAQ9-F1
#
_cell.length_a   1.000
_cell.length_b   1.000
_cell.length_c   1.000
_cell.angle_alpha   90.00
_cell.angle_beta   90.00
_cell.angle_gamma   90.00
#
_symmetry.space_group_name_H-M   'P 1'
#
loop_
_entity.id
_entity.type
_entity.pdbx_description
1 polymer ?
#
loop_
_entity_poly.entity_id
_entity_poly.type
_entity_poly.pdbx_seq_one_letter_code
_entity_poly.pdbx_strand_id
1 'polypeptide(L)'
;MSAAAVMQRAAAAGVKLTLVDGKVKTLGGRNAVDQLLEELREYKAQIVVALERVEAPLTETITVVSPIGTIRPPGLSPKLLAASVALDAWIESQRSS
;
A
#
# COMPACT_ATOMS: atom_id res chain seq x y z
N MET A 1 -10.93 -22.13 2.47
CA MET A 1 -11.46 -20.78 2.75
C MET A 1 -10.26 -19.84 2.93
N SER A 2 -10.40 -18.50 2.91
CA SER A 2 -9.26 -17.58 3.09
C SER A 2 -9.44 -16.68 4.31
N ALA A 3 -8.34 -16.22 4.90
CA ALA A 3 -8.38 -15.32 6.06
C ALA A 3 -9.18 -14.02 5.80
N ALA A 4 -9.08 -13.49 4.57
CA ALA A 4 -9.86 -12.33 4.15
C ALA A 4 -11.38 -12.61 4.15
N ALA A 5 -11.78 -13.80 3.71
CA ALA A 5 -13.19 -14.20 3.73
C ALA A 5 -13.72 -14.33 5.17
N VAL A 6 -12.91 -14.90 6.08
CA VAL A 6 -13.26 -15.01 7.51
C VAL A 6 -13.38 -13.63 8.16
N MET A 7 -12.45 -12.72 7.86
CA MET A 7 -12.51 -11.33 8.34
C MET A 7 -13.75 -10.58 7.83
N GLN A 8 -14.10 -10.75 6.56
CA GLN A 8 -15.28 -10.13 5.97
C GLN A 8 -16.57 -10.68 6.60
N ARG A 9 -16.61 -11.98 6.87
CA ARG A 9 -17.74 -12.65 7.55
C ARG A 9 -17.88 -12.18 9.00
N ALA A 10 -16.77 -12.03 9.71
CA ALA A 10 -16.74 -11.44 11.05
C ALA A 10 -17.31 -10.02 11.03
N ALA A 11 -16.86 -9.17 10.10
CA ALA A 11 -17.37 -7.81 9.95
C ALA A 11 -18.88 -7.79 9.63
N ALA A 12 -19.36 -8.68 8.74
CA ALA A 12 -20.77 -8.81 8.40
C ALA A 12 -21.62 -9.27 9.60
N ALA A 13 -21.05 -10.09 10.50
CA ALA A 13 -21.68 -10.52 11.74
C ALA A 13 -21.57 -9.49 12.89
N GLY A 14 -21.01 -8.30 12.62
CA GLY A 14 -20.80 -7.26 13.62
C GLY A 14 -19.66 -7.55 14.61
N VAL A 15 -18.76 -8.47 14.25
CA VAL A 15 -17.56 -8.81 15.04
C VAL A 15 -16.36 -8.05 14.47
N LYS A 16 -15.82 -7.13 15.26
CA LYS A 16 -14.59 -6.41 14.95
C LYS A 16 -13.38 -7.21 15.42
N LEU A 17 -12.44 -7.43 14.51
CA LEU A 17 -11.15 -8.05 14.80
C LEU A 17 -10.11 -6.95 14.99
N THR A 18 -9.31 -7.06 16.05
CA THR A 18 -8.24 -6.10 16.38
C THR A 18 -7.00 -6.86 16.78
N LEU A 19 -5.82 -6.31 16.51
CA LEU A 19 -4.56 -6.84 16.99
C LEU A 19 -4.13 -6.04 18.22
N VAL A 20 -3.84 -6.73 19.32
CA VAL A 20 -3.36 -6.13 20.57
C VAL A 20 -2.24 -7.01 21.12
N ASP A 21 -1.04 -6.45 21.27
CA ASP A 21 0.15 -7.16 21.75
C ASP A 21 0.46 -8.45 20.93
N GLY A 22 0.26 -8.41 19.60
CA GLY A 22 0.43 -9.57 18.72
C GLY A 22 -0.65 -10.65 18.86
N LYS A 23 -1.74 -10.36 19.57
CA LYS A 23 -2.88 -11.27 19.74
C LYS A 23 -4.13 -10.69 19.08
N VAL A 24 -4.85 -11.54 18.34
CA VAL A 24 -6.15 -11.17 17.77
C VAL A 24 -7.18 -11.13 18.90
N LYS A 25 -7.82 -9.98 19.09
CA LYS A 25 -8.97 -9.77 19.96
C LYS A 25 -10.21 -9.54 19.11
N THR A 26 -11.29 -10.23 19.49
CA THR A 26 -12.63 -10.08 18.91
C THR A 26 -13.46 -9.15 19.80
N LEU A 27 -14.14 -8.19 19.20
CA LEU A 27 -15.10 -7.31 19.84
C LEU A 27 -16.44 -7.46 19.12
N GLY A 28 -17.46 -7.98 19.80
CA GLY A 28 -18.76 -8.22 19.20
C GLY A 28 -19.68 -9.07 20.07
N GLY A 29 -20.85 -9.41 19.55
CA GLY A 29 -21.81 -10.27 20.23
C GLY A 29 -21.26 -11.69 20.42
N ARG A 30 -21.39 -12.25 21.63
CA ARG A 30 -20.87 -13.58 22.01
C ARG A 30 -21.29 -14.67 21.01
N ASN A 31 -22.57 -14.73 20.63
CA ASN A 31 -23.07 -15.73 19.69
C ASN A 31 -22.41 -15.66 18.31
N ALA A 32 -22.11 -14.46 17.81
CA ALA A 32 -21.45 -14.28 16.52
C ALA A 32 -19.97 -14.68 16.59
N VAL A 33 -19.31 -14.40 17.71
CA VAL A 33 -17.93 -14.82 17.96
C VAL A 33 -17.83 -16.35 18.06
N ASP A 34 -18.76 -17.00 18.78
CA ASP A 34 -18.77 -18.45 18.96
C ASP A 34 -18.95 -19.20 17.64
N GLN A 35 -19.81 -18.70 16.74
CA GLN A 35 -19.99 -19.28 15.40
C GLN A 35 -18.76 -19.17 14.50
N LEU A 36 -17.88 -18.20 14.76
CA LEU A 36 -16.68 -17.95 13.96
C LEU A 36 -15.40 -18.46 14.64
N LEU A 37 -15.50 -19.06 15.83
CA LEU A 37 -14.36 -19.32 16.71
C LEU A 37 -13.42 -20.38 16.14
N GLU A 38 -13.96 -21.43 15.51
CA GLU A 38 -13.17 -22.45 14.81
C GLU A 38 -12.43 -21.86 13.60
N GLU A 39 -13.14 -21.14 12.74
CA GLU A 39 -12.55 -20.47 11.57
C GLU A 39 -11.46 -19.47 11.98
N LEU A 40 -11.71 -18.66 13.01
CA LEU A 40 -10.73 -17.69 13.53
C LEU A 40 -9.48 -18.37 14.10
N ARG A 41 -9.60 -19.58 14.68
CA ARG A 41 -8.45 -20.36 15.15
C ARG A 41 -7.65 -20.95 14.00
N GLU A 42 -8.34 -21.50 13.00
CA GLU A 42 -7.71 -22.10 11.81
C GLU A 42 -6.89 -21.05 11.03
N TYR A 43 -7.47 -19.87 10.81
CA TYR A 43 -6.84 -18.80 10.02
C TYR A 43 -6.10 -17.76 10.86
N LYS A 44 -5.90 -17.99 12.17
CA LYS A 44 -5.33 -17.02 13.12
C LYS A 44 -4.04 -16.37 12.61
N ALA A 45 -3.05 -17.18 12.18
CA ALA A 45 -1.76 -16.67 11.74
C ALA A 45 -1.88 -15.75 10.52
N GLN A 46 -2.75 -16.10 9.57
CA GLN A 46 -2.99 -15.28 8.39
C GLN A 46 -3.77 -14.00 8.73
N ILE A 47 -4.71 -14.07 9.67
CA ILE A 47 -5.43 -12.89 10.18
C ILE A 47 -4.49 -11.93 10.89
N VAL A 48 -3.55 -12.42 11.70
CA VAL A 48 -2.51 -11.58 12.32
C VAL A 48 -1.71 -10.85 11.27
N VAL A 49 -1.17 -11.57 10.27
CA VAL A 49 -0.39 -10.94 9.18
C VAL A 49 -1.24 -9.92 8.40
N ALA A 50 -2.52 -10.20 8.17
CA ALA A 50 -3.42 -9.27 7.51
C ALA A 50 -3.68 -8.00 8.35
N LEU A 51 -3.84 -8.13 9.66
CA LEU A 51 -4.05 -7.00 10.57
C LEU A 51 -2.76 -6.18 10.77
N GLU A 52 -1.60 -6.82 10.90
CA GLU A 52 -0.30 -6.14 10.98
C GLU A 52 -0.01 -5.29 9.73
N ARG A 53 -0.39 -5.80 8.54
CA ARG A 53 -0.25 -5.04 7.28
C ARG A 53 -1.16 -3.81 7.19
N VAL A 54 -2.27 -3.80 7.90
CA VAL A 54 -3.19 -2.65 7.94
C VAL A 54 -2.71 -1.61 8.96
N GLU A 55 -2.05 -2.03 10.05
CA GLU A 55 -1.48 -1.13 11.07
C GLU A 55 -0.10 -0.57 10.73
N ALA A 56 0.59 -1.09 9.71
CA ALA A 56 1.70 -0.37 9.11
C ALA A 56 1.12 0.72 8.19
N PRO A 57 1.00 2.00 8.61
CA PRO A 57 0.80 3.04 7.64
C PRO A 57 1.97 2.96 6.68
N LEU A 58 1.65 2.98 5.40
CA LEU A 58 2.56 3.37 4.34
C LEU A 58 3.26 4.65 4.78
N THR A 59 4.40 4.51 5.44
CA THR A 59 5.43 5.54 5.48
C THR A 59 6.18 5.45 4.15
N GLU A 60 5.43 5.39 3.05
CA GLU A 60 5.90 5.92 1.80
C GLU A 60 5.73 7.43 1.94
N THR A 61 6.73 8.05 2.57
CA THR A 61 7.01 9.46 2.37
C THR A 61 7.36 9.62 0.90
N ILE A 62 6.35 9.62 0.03
CA ILE A 62 6.50 10.08 -1.34
C ILE A 62 6.61 11.59 -1.21
N THR A 63 7.85 12.06 -1.02
CA THR A 63 8.19 13.47 -1.17
C THR A 63 8.01 13.81 -2.65
N VAL A 64 6.77 14.00 -3.10
CA VAL A 64 6.49 14.65 -4.37
C VAL A 64 6.78 16.13 -4.18
N VAL A 65 8.04 16.51 -4.30
CA VAL A 65 8.42 17.91 -4.47
C VAL A 65 8.02 18.29 -5.90
N SER A 66 6.82 18.84 -6.06
CA SER A 66 6.45 19.60 -7.27
C SER A 66 6.97 21.05 -7.15
N PRO A 67 7.26 21.71 -8.29
CA PRO A 67 8.55 22.34 -8.51
C PRO A 67 8.49 23.85 -8.29
N ILE A 68 9.40 24.40 -7.48
CA ILE A 68 9.73 25.82 -7.53
C ILE A 68 11.24 25.95 -7.36
N GLY A 69 11.88 26.54 -8.36
CA GLY A 69 13.25 26.99 -8.27
C GLY A 69 14.18 26.26 -9.23
N THR A 70 14.49 26.96 -10.31
CA THR A 70 15.62 26.73 -11.21
C THR A 70 16.90 26.41 -10.44
N ILE A 71 17.23 25.13 -10.26
CA ILE A 71 18.56 24.72 -9.80
C ILE A 71 19.31 24.26 -11.03
N ARG A 72 20.14 25.18 -11.57
CA ARG A 72 21.15 24.90 -12.58
C ARG A 72 22.13 23.89 -11.96
N PRO A 73 22.20 22.62 -12.43
CA PRO A 73 23.16 21.67 -11.87
C PRO A 73 24.58 22.08 -12.30
N PRO A 74 25.54 22.21 -11.38
CA PRO A 74 26.93 22.41 -11.76
C PRO A 74 27.45 21.10 -12.37
N GLY A 75 27.88 21.14 -13.63
CA GLY A 75 28.63 20.03 -14.25
C GLY A 75 28.06 19.42 -15.53
N LEU A 76 26.94 19.89 -16.08
CA LEU A 76 26.49 19.44 -17.40
C LEU A 76 27.33 20.13 -18.49
N SER A 77 28.34 19.41 -19.01
CA SER A 77 29.12 19.88 -20.15
C SER A 77 28.21 20.17 -21.36
N PRO A 78 28.54 21.15 -22.23
CA PRO A 78 27.70 21.53 -23.37
C PRO A 78 27.30 20.38 -24.29
N LYS A 79 28.07 19.28 -24.32
CA LYS A 79 27.76 18.07 -25.09
C LYS A 79 26.49 17.37 -24.61
N LEU A 80 26.24 17.32 -23.30
CA LEU A 80 25.05 16.68 -22.76
C LEU A 80 23.80 17.56 -22.94
N LEU A 81 23.96 18.89 -22.88
CA LEU A 81 22.89 19.81 -23.22
C LEU A 81 22.48 19.66 -24.70
N ALA A 82 23.45 19.58 -25.61
CA ALA A 82 23.18 19.36 -27.03
C ALA A 82 22.54 17.98 -27.31
N ALA A 83 22.93 16.94 -26.55
CA ALA A 83 22.32 15.61 -26.67
C ALA A 83 20.85 15.59 -26.22
N SER A 84 20.50 16.31 -25.14
CA SER A 84 19.10 16.46 -24.72
C SER A 84 18.27 17.19 -25.79
N VAL A 85 18.77 18.31 -26.32
CA VAL A 85 18.05 19.07 -27.37
C VAL A 85 17.89 18.26 -28.66
N ALA A 86 18.90 17.48 -29.05
CA ALA A 86 18.81 16.61 -30.23
C ALA A 86 17.82 15.44 -30.03
N LEU A 87 17.69 14.92 -28.82
CA LEU A 87 16.74 13.86 -28.49
C LEU A 87 15.29 14.37 -28.54
N ASP A 88 15.04 15.55 -27.96
CA ASP A 88 13.71 16.18 -28.02
C ASP A 88 13.28 16.46 -29.47
N ALA A 89 14.20 16.96 -30.31
CA ALA A 89 13.92 17.22 -31.73
C ALA A 89 13.62 15.94 -32.53
N TRP A 90 14.29 14.82 -32.22
CA TRP A 90 14.02 13.54 -32.87
C TRP A 90 12.64 12.97 -32.48
N ILE A 91 12.26 13.10 -31.21
CA ILE A 91 10.94 12.67 -30.72
C ILE A 91 9.81 13.46 -31.40
N GLU A 92 9.97 14.78 -31.52
CA GLU A 92 8.99 15.64 -32.21
C GLU A 92 8.84 15.24 -33.69
N SER A 93 9.96 14.89 -34.35
CA SER A 93 9.97 14.45 -35.75
C SER A 93 9.29 13.09 -35.95
N GLN A 94 9.36 12.18 -34.98
CA GLN A 94 8.65 10.88 -35.04
C GLN A 94 7.14 11.01 -34.81
N ARG A 95 6.70 12.11 -34.20
CA ARG A 95 5.29 12.35 -33.87
C ARG A 95 4.48 13.00 -34.99
N SER A 96 5.17 13.54 -35.99
CA SER A 96 4.58 14.30 -37.11
C SER A 96 4.61 13.54 -38.46
N SER A 97 4.90 12.22 -38.46
CA SER A 97 4.84 11.34 -39.64
C SER A 97 3.60 10.45 -39.62
#